data_AF-A0A9P8URP7-F1
#
_entry.id   AF-A0A9P8URP7-F1
#
_cell.length_a   1.000
_cell.length_b   1.000
_cell.length_c   1.000
_cell.angle_alpha   90.00
_cell.angle_beta   90.00
_cell.angle_gamma   90.00
#
_symmetry.space_group_name_H-M   'P 1'
#
loop_
_entity.id
_entity.type
_entity.pdbx_description
1 polymer ?
#
loop_
_entity_poly.entity_id
_entity_poly.type
_entity_poly.pdbx_seq_one_letter_code
_entity_poly.pdbx_strand_id
1 'polypeptide(L)' 'MSGLPSSYSQKAVFPTHVDLDTALYVASNRSVVESLIHLPGSGIDLLETSVAFTRVRNGWVGYVGDVNGEDGTNAVV' A
#
# COMPACT_ATOMS: atom_id res chain seq x y z
N MET A 1 -24.58 -10.42 -0.90
CA MET A 1 -23.40 -9.86 -0.21
C MET A 1 -22.46 -9.34 -1.28
N SER A 2 -22.17 -8.04 -1.32
CA SER A 2 -21.19 -7.48 -2.24
C SER A 2 -19.79 -7.82 -1.72
N GLY A 3 -19.01 -8.57 -2.49
CA GLY A 3 -17.60 -8.82 -2.18
C GLY A 3 -16.76 -7.55 -2.33
N LEU A 4 -15.50 -7.63 -1.92
CA LEU A 4 -14.50 -6.59 -2.20
C LEU A 4 -14.40 -6.36 -3.71
N PRO A 5 -14.35 -5.10 -4.18
CA PRO A 5 -13.97 -4.76 -5.55
C PRO A 5 -12.77 -5.58 -6.07
N SER A 6 -12.82 -5.96 -7.35
CA SER A 6 -11.76 -6.75 -8.00
C SER A 6 -10.45 -5.98 -8.21
N SER A 7 -10.47 -4.65 -8.02
CA SER A 7 -9.35 -3.75 -8.22
C SER A 7 -9.52 -2.49 -7.37
N TYR A 8 -8.42 -1.98 -6.86
CA TYR A 8 -8.37 -0.73 -6.08
C TYR A 8 -7.20 0.12 -6.55
N SER A 9 -7.43 1.43 -6.60
CA SER A 9 -6.35 2.41 -6.73
C SER A 9 -5.71 2.65 -5.37
N GLN A 10 -4.38 2.62 -5.31
CA GLN A 10 -3.65 2.98 -4.11
C GLN A 10 -2.63 4.05 -4.45
N LYS A 11 -2.82 5.22 -3.85
CA LYS A 11 -1.82 6.26 -3.78
C LYS A 11 -1.24 6.16 -2.37
N ALA A 12 0.06 5.92 -2.23
CA ALA A 12 0.69 5.63 -0.94
C ALA A 12 2.17 6.02 -0.95
N VAL A 13 2.73 6.23 0.24
CA VAL A 13 4.18 6.25 0.45
C VAL A 13 4.64 4.79 0.56
N PHE A 14 5.70 4.44 -0.17
CA PHE A 14 6.25 3.08 -0.19
C PHE A 14 7.47 2.97 0.73
N PRO A 15 7.42 2.19 1.82
CA PRO A 15 8.59 1.91 2.65
C PRO A 15 9.65 1.12 1.87
N THR A 16 10.91 1.45 2.12
CA THR A 16 12.04 0.73 1.52
C THR A 16 12.43 -0.49 2.35
N HIS A 17 13.03 -1.50 1.71
CA HIS A 17 13.58 -2.70 2.35
C HIS A 17 12.54 -3.54 3.13
N VAL A 18 11.30 -3.58 2.64
CA VAL A 18 10.27 -4.47 3.20
C VAL A 18 10.47 -5.89 2.70
N ASP A 19 10.41 -6.85 3.61
CA ASP A 19 10.32 -8.27 3.25
C ASP A 19 8.95 -8.54 2.60
N LEU A 20 8.94 -9.00 1.35
CA LEU A 20 7.72 -9.22 0.58
C LEU A 20 6.79 -10.27 1.20
N ASP A 21 7.30 -11.17 2.03
CA ASP A 21 6.47 -12.14 2.77
C ASP A 21 5.60 -11.45 3.85
N THR A 22 5.93 -10.21 4.21
CA THR A 22 5.16 -9.37 5.14
C THR A 22 4.25 -8.38 4.43
N ALA A 23 4.36 -8.26 3.09
CA ALA A 23 3.56 -7.34 2.31
C ALA A 23 2.14 -7.88 2.09
N LEU A 24 1.14 -7.07 2.40
CA LEU A 24 -0.26 -7.41 2.16
C LEU A 24 -0.71 -7.00 0.75
N TYR A 25 -0.21 -5.87 0.24
CA TYR A 25 -0.50 -5.38 -1.10
C TYR A 25 0.80 -5.08 -1.84
N VAL A 26 1.04 -5.82 -2.91
CA VAL A 26 2.18 -5.65 -3.81
C VAL A 26 1.66 -5.46 -5.22
N ALA A 27 2.32 -4.60 -6.00
CA ALA A 27 2.00 -4.47 -7.41
C ALA A 27 2.26 -5.79 -8.16
N SER A 28 1.49 -6.01 -9.22
CA SER A 28 1.68 -7.16 -10.11
C SER A 28 1.94 -6.69 -11.53
N ASN A 29 2.29 -7.60 -12.43
CA ASN A 29 2.39 -7.31 -13.87
C ASN A 29 1.06 -6.88 -14.52
N ARG A 30 -0.07 -6.97 -13.79
CA ARG A 30 -1.38 -6.47 -14.20
C ARG A 30 -1.73 -5.11 -13.60
N SER A 31 -0.91 -4.60 -12.68
CA SER A 31 -1.08 -3.27 -12.13
C SER A 31 -0.78 -2.23 -13.21
N VAL A 32 -1.43 -1.07 -13.11
CA VAL A 32 -1.22 0.07 -14.01
C VAL A 32 -1.05 1.34 -13.18
N VAL A 33 -0.21 2.27 -13.65
CA VAL A 33 -0.12 3.60 -13.03
C VAL A 33 -1.40 4.36 -13.37
N GLU A 34 -2.20 4.67 -12.35
CA GLU A 34 -3.37 5.53 -12.50
C GLU A 34 -2.97 7.00 -12.34
N SER A 35 -2.85 7.72 -13.45
CA SER A 35 -2.53 9.15 -13.45
C SER A 35 -3.24 9.88 -14.58
N LEU A 36 -3.72 11.10 -14.31
CA LEU A 36 -4.26 12.02 -15.32
C LEU A 36 -3.16 12.67 -16.17
N ILE A 37 -1.90 12.61 -15.73
CA ILE A 37 -0.73 13.14 -16.44
C ILE A 37 0.34 12.03 -16.46
N HIS A 38 0.64 11.51 -17.65
CA HIS A 38 1.66 10.48 -17.80
C HIS A 38 3.06 11.11 -17.69
N LEU A 39 3.77 10.84 -16.59
CA LEU A 39 5.15 11.28 -16.42
C LEU A 39 6.11 10.25 -17.03
N PRO A 40 7.03 10.64 -17.94
CA PRO A 40 8.03 9.73 -18.49
C PRO A 40 8.85 9.09 -17.36
N GLY A 41 9.00 7.77 -17.38
CA GLY A 41 9.73 7.01 -16.35
C GLY A 41 8.88 6.53 -15.17
N SER A 42 7.56 6.74 -15.19
CA SER A 42 6.62 6.14 -14.22
C SER A 42 6.40 4.65 -14.49
N GLY A 43 7.44 3.85 -14.27
CA GLY A 43 7.31 2.39 -14.19
C GLY A 43 6.63 1.98 -12.88
N ILE A 44 6.05 0.78 -12.86
CA ILE A 44 5.59 0.15 -11.62
C ILE A 44 6.74 -0.69 -11.10
N ASP A 45 7.18 -0.43 -9.88
CA ASP A 45 8.07 -1.33 -9.17
C ASP A 45 7.25 -2.47 -8.55
N LEU A 46 7.60 -3.71 -8.92
CA LEU A 46 6.93 -4.92 -8.43
C LEU A 46 7.39 -5.33 -7.02
N LEU A 47 8.39 -4.64 -6.47
CA LEU A 47 8.95 -4.91 -5.14
C LEU A 47 8.52 -3.85 -4.11
N GLU A 48 7.70 -2.88 -4.51
CA GLU A 48 7.13 -1.88 -3.60
C GLU A 48 5.80 -2.36 -3.00
N THR A 49 5.57 -2.01 -1.74
CA THR A 49 4.35 -2.35 -1.00
C THR A 49 3.79 -1.13 -0.27
N SER A 50 2.48 -0.91 -0.41
CA SER A 50 1.77 0.16 0.30
C SER A 50 1.33 -0.27 1.70
N VAL A 51 1.27 -1.59 1.96
CA VAL A 51 0.77 -2.14 3.22
C VAL A 51 1.58 -3.38 3.59
N ALA A 52 2.15 -3.38 4.80
CA ALA A 52 2.91 -4.50 5.31
C ALA A 52 2.57 -4.78 6.77
N PHE A 53 2.53 -6.05 7.16
CA PHE A 53 2.32 -6.50 8.53
C PHE A 53 3.34 -7.55 8.89
N THR A 54 4.04 -7.33 9.99
CA THR A 54 5.00 -8.31 10.52
C THR A 54 4.69 -8.66 11.96
N ARG A 55 5.11 -9.87 12.35
CA ARG A 55 4.88 -10.38 13.69
C ARG A 55 5.94 -9.86 14.64
N VAL A 56 5.50 -9.27 15.74
CA VAL A 56 6.39 -8.79 16.81
C VAL A 56 5.96 -9.48 18.12
N ARG A 57 6.76 -10.46 18.55
CA ARG A 57 6.44 -11.33 19.71
C ARG A 57 5.07 -12.00 19.53
N ASN A 58 4.12 -11.68 20.41
CA ASN A 58 2.76 -12.22 20.42
C ASN A 58 1.76 -11.33 19.69
N GLY A 59 2.20 -10.21 19.10
CA GLY A 59 1.36 -9.26 18.37
C GLY A 59 1.82 -9.05 16.93
N TRP A 60 1.15 -8.11 16.27
CA TRP A 60 1.45 -7.68 14.91
C TRP A 60 1.70 -6.18 14.89
N VAL A 61 2.64 -5.75 14.06
CA VAL A 61 2.88 -4.34 13.74
C VAL A 61 2.64 -4.18 12.25
N GLY A 62 1.89 -3.13 11.89
CA GLY A 62 1.51 -2.83 10.53
C GLY A 62 1.96 -1.45 10.08
N TYR A 63 2.25 -1.33 8.79
CA TYR A 63 2.36 -0.09 8.06
C TYR A 63 1.25 -0.03 7.02
N VAL A 64 0.58 1.11 6.94
CA VAL A 64 -0.38 1.43 5.87
C VAL A 64 0.03 2.79 5.34
N GLY A 65 0.47 2.83 4.08
CA GLY A 65 0.89 4.05 3.43
C GLY A 65 -0.32 4.92 3.10
N ASP A 66 -0.22 6.18 3.48
CA ASP A 66 -1.15 7.25 3.12
C ASP A 66 -0.34 8.38 2.46
N VAL A 67 -0.96 9.07 1.51
CA VAL A 67 -0.39 10.21 0.76
C VAL A 67 -1.23 11.46 0.92
N ASN A 68 -2.46 11.34 1.40
CA ASN A 68 -3.27 12.48 1.77
C ASN A 68 -3.32 12.49 3.28
N GLY A 69 -2.19 12.81 3.92
CA GLY A 69 -2.09 12.83 5.37
C GLY A 69 -3.21 13.68 5.96
N GLU A 70 -4.28 13.02 6.39
CA GLU A 70 -5.33 13.65 7.17
C GLU A 70 -4.78 13.85 8.59
N ASP A 71 -5.20 14.91 9.26
CA ASP A 71 -4.79 15.15 10.65
C ASP A 71 -5.20 13.94 11.51
N GLY A 72 -4.21 13.28 12.11
CA GLY A 72 -4.45 12.12 12.97
C GLY A 72 -5.41 12.48 14.10
N THR A 73 -6.40 11.62 14.34
CA THR A 73 -7.35 11.79 15.44
C THR A 73 -6.98 10.92 16.63
N ASN A 74 -7.10 11.48 17.84
CA ASN A 74 -6.99 10.74 19.09
C ASN A 74 -8.37 10.24 19.59
N ALA A 75 -9.42 10.37 18.78
CA ALA A 75 -10.74 9.89 19.14
C ALA A 75 -10.74 8.35 19.17
N VAL A 76 -11.11 7.79 20.33
CA VAL A 76 -11.43 6.38 20.46
C VAL A 76 -12.89 6.21 20.04
N VAL A 77 -13.14 5.42 19.00
CA VAL A 77 -14.49 5.06 18.51
C VAL A 77 -14.80 3.61 18.86
#